data_AF-A0A6C1DS14-F1
#
_entry.id   AF-A0A6C1DS14-F1
#
_cell.length_a   1.000
_cell.length_b   1.000
_cell.length_c   1.000
_cell.angle_alpha   90.00
_cell.angle_beta   90.00
_cell.angle_gamma   90.00
#
_symmetry.space_group_name_H-M   'P 1'
#
loop_
_entity.id
_entity.type
_entity.pdbx_description
1 polymer ?
#
loop_
_entity_poly.entity_id
_entity_poly.type
_entity_poly.pdbx_seq_one_letter_code
_entity_poly.pdbx_strand_id
1 'polypeptide(L)'
;MALEGLRKKYKTRQELVKALTPKRRSIHLNSNGHSNGTPCSNADVLAHIKHFLSLAANSLEQHQQPISIVFQNKKKKGDTSSPDIHTTLDFPLNGPHLCTHQFKLKRCAILLNLLKVVMEKLPLGKNTTVRDIFYSNVELFQRQANVVQWLDVIRFNFKLSPRKSLNIIPAQKGLVYSPFPIDIYDNILTCEMNQRCKSKQFSLVSPV
;
A
#
# COMPACT_ATOMS: atom_id res chain seq x y z
N MET A 1 -14.92 21.63 37.80
CA MET A 1 -16.14 22.12 37.12
C MET A 1 -16.59 21.23 35.95
N ALA A 2 -15.80 21.02 34.88
CA ALA A 2 -16.30 20.28 33.69
C ALA A 2 -16.53 18.75 33.90
N LEU A 3 -15.66 18.08 34.67
CA LEU A 3 -15.73 16.62 34.89
C LEU A 3 -16.93 16.19 35.76
N GLU A 4 -17.32 17.00 36.74
CA GLU A 4 -18.47 16.70 37.61
C GLU A 4 -19.81 16.80 36.86
N GLY A 5 -19.92 17.73 35.91
CA GLY A 5 -21.07 17.83 35.01
C GLY A 5 -21.21 16.62 34.09
N LEU A 6 -20.08 16.09 33.60
CA LEU A 6 -20.07 14.88 32.77
C LEU A 6 -20.45 13.62 33.57
N ARG A 7 -20.01 13.52 34.83
CA ARG A 7 -20.36 12.40 35.73
C ARG A 7 -21.85 12.38 36.11
N LYS A 8 -22.50 13.55 36.19
CA LYS A 8 -23.95 13.66 36.39
C LYS A 8 -24.75 13.32 35.11
N LYS A 9 -24.17 13.63 33.94
CA LYS A 9 -24.82 13.43 32.62
C LYS A 9 -24.73 11.97 32.12
N TYR A 10 -23.64 11.26 32.42
CA TYR A 10 -23.43 9.88 31.99
C TYR A 10 -23.35 8.95 33.22
N LYS A 11 -24.33 8.04 33.35
CA LYS A 11 -24.48 7.18 34.52
C LYS A 11 -23.48 6.03 34.54
N THR A 12 -23.11 5.53 33.36
CA THR A 12 -22.15 4.42 33.23
C THR A 12 -20.79 4.88 32.73
N ARG A 13 -19.73 4.20 33.17
CA ARG A 13 -18.37 4.41 32.66
C ARG A 13 -18.29 4.22 31.14
N GLN A 14 -19.05 3.26 30.59
CA GLN A 14 -19.06 2.97 29.15
C GLN A 14 -19.68 4.10 28.33
N GLU A 15 -20.79 4.69 28.79
CA GLU A 15 -21.40 5.86 28.15
C GLU A 15 -20.49 7.08 28.19
N LEU A 16 -19.84 7.31 29.34
CA LEU A 16 -18.88 8.40 29.49
C LEU A 16 -17.69 8.22 28.53
N VAL A 17 -17.14 7.01 28.45
CA VAL A 17 -16.07 6.69 27.49
C VAL A 17 -16.55 6.89 26.05
N LYS A 18 -17.75 6.42 25.70
CA LYS A 18 -18.33 6.60 24.36
C LYS A 18 -18.53 8.07 23.99
N ALA A 19 -18.96 8.89 24.94
CA ALA A 19 -19.14 10.33 24.75
C ALA A 19 -17.82 11.09 24.64
N LEU A 20 -16.77 10.64 25.35
CA LEU A 20 -15.44 11.22 25.29
C LEU A 20 -14.58 10.70 24.12
N THR A 21 -14.99 9.59 23.50
CA THR A 21 -14.26 9.02 22.36
C THR A 21 -14.58 9.87 21.13
N PRO A 22 -13.56 10.48 20.48
CA PRO A 22 -13.78 11.32 19.32
C PRO A 22 -14.36 10.49 18.18
N LYS A 23 -15.33 11.06 17.47
CA LYS A 23 -15.93 10.46 16.28
C LYS A 23 -14.84 10.29 15.22
N ARG A 24 -14.65 9.06 14.74
CA ARG A 24 -13.66 8.72 13.72
C ARG A 24 -14.30 8.54 12.36
N ARG A 25 -13.57 8.91 11.30
CA ARG A 25 -13.98 8.69 9.92
C ARG A 25 -13.36 7.40 9.39
N SER A 26 -14.18 6.44 8.99
CA SER A 26 -13.71 5.23 8.32
C SER A 26 -13.42 5.51 6.85
N ILE A 27 -12.20 5.23 6.41
CA ILE A 27 -11.79 5.34 5.01
C ILE A 27 -11.40 3.96 4.53
N HIS A 28 -12.12 3.47 3.53
CA HIS A 28 -11.90 2.13 2.98
C HIS A 28 -10.83 2.17 1.90
N LEU A 29 -9.81 1.35 2.04
CA LEU A 29 -8.81 1.10 1.01
C LEU A 29 -9.38 0.09 0.00
N ASN A 30 -10.51 0.39 -0.63
CA ASN A 30 -11.13 -0.51 -1.59
C ASN A 30 -11.29 0.20 -2.93
N SER A 31 -11.19 -0.56 -4.02
CA SER A 31 -11.68 -0.14 -5.34
C SER A 31 -13.21 -0.14 -5.32
N ASN A 32 -13.83 0.85 -4.66
CA ASN A 32 -15.27 1.07 -4.76
C ASN A 32 -15.54 1.80 -6.07
N GLY A 33 -15.70 1.02 -7.14
CA GLY A 33 -15.97 1.51 -8.49
C GLY A 33 -15.96 0.35 -9.48
N HIS A 34 -17.12 0.08 -10.07
CA HIS A 34 -17.44 -0.92 -11.09
C HIS A 34 -17.72 -2.35 -10.60
N SER A 35 -19.02 -2.57 -10.42
CA SER A 35 -19.72 -3.78 -10.82
C SER A 35 -19.10 -4.43 -12.06
N ASN A 36 -18.92 -5.75 -11.96
CA ASN A 36 -18.70 -6.71 -13.03
C ASN A 36 -17.35 -6.63 -13.75
N GLY A 37 -16.30 -6.97 -12.99
CA GLY A 37 -15.32 -7.96 -13.43
C GLY A 37 -14.37 -7.53 -14.55
N THR A 38 -13.41 -6.64 -14.27
CA THR A 38 -12.09 -6.58 -14.95
C THR A 38 -11.13 -5.76 -14.07
N PRO A 39 -9.85 -6.15 -13.91
CA PRO A 39 -8.90 -5.42 -13.08
C PRO A 39 -8.56 -4.04 -13.67
N CYS A 40 -8.90 -3.00 -12.89
CA CYS A 40 -8.57 -1.59 -13.05
C CYS A 40 -7.21 -1.33 -13.72
N SER A 41 -7.20 -0.37 -14.65
CA SER A 41 -6.00 0.17 -15.27
C SER A 41 -5.07 0.77 -14.22
N ASN A 42 -3.79 0.95 -14.58
CA ASN A 42 -2.83 1.72 -13.79
C ASN A 42 -3.40 3.12 -13.44
N ALA A 43 -4.08 3.76 -14.38
CA ALA A 43 -4.71 5.07 -14.16
C ALA A 43 -5.78 5.02 -13.05
N ASP A 44 -6.59 3.97 -13.00
CA ASP A 44 -7.66 3.83 -12.01
C ASP A 44 -7.09 3.60 -10.60
N VAL A 45 -6.06 2.75 -10.49
CA VAL A 45 -5.34 2.54 -9.22
C VAL A 45 -4.80 3.86 -8.71
N LEU A 46 -4.20 4.67 -9.59
CA LEU A 46 -3.69 5.99 -9.22
C LEU A 46 -4.80 6.94 -8.76
N ALA A 47 -5.94 6.97 -9.47
CA ALA A 47 -7.09 7.79 -9.12
C ALA A 47 -7.67 7.41 -7.76
N HIS A 48 -7.79 6.11 -7.47
CA HIS A 48 -8.26 5.62 -6.18
C HIS A 48 -7.29 5.95 -5.04
N ILE A 49 -5.98 5.79 -5.26
CA ILE A 49 -4.97 6.17 -4.25
C ILE A 49 -5.05 7.67 -3.96
N LYS A 50 -5.14 8.52 -5.00
CA LYS A 50 -5.29 9.97 -4.83
C LYS A 50 -6.57 10.33 -4.09
N HIS A 51 -7.69 9.70 -4.43
CA HIS A 51 -8.97 9.93 -3.76
C HIS A 51 -8.89 9.51 -2.28
N PHE A 52 -8.33 8.35 -1.98
CA PHE A 52 -8.10 7.87 -0.61
C PHE A 52 -7.26 8.86 0.21
N LEU A 53 -6.12 9.31 -0.34
CA LEU A 53 -5.23 10.26 0.34
C LEU A 53 -5.90 11.63 0.52
N SER A 54 -6.68 12.09 -0.47
CA SER A 54 -7.46 13.32 -0.36
C SER A 54 -8.51 13.25 0.75
N LEU A 55 -9.25 12.14 0.85
CA LEU A 55 -10.19 11.91 1.96
C LEU A 55 -9.49 11.91 3.32
N ALA A 56 -8.32 11.28 3.41
CA ALA A 56 -7.53 11.25 4.63
C ALA A 56 -7.03 12.64 5.03
N ALA A 57 -6.47 13.39 4.07
CA ALA A 57 -5.98 14.76 4.28
C ALA A 57 -7.13 15.70 4.71
N ASN A 58 -8.25 15.71 3.99
CA ASN A 58 -9.40 16.55 4.33
C ASN A 58 -9.96 16.25 5.73
N SER A 59 -10.00 14.97 6.12
CA SER A 59 -10.44 14.57 7.46
C SER A 59 -9.54 15.12 8.56
N LEU A 60 -8.23 15.10 8.34
CA LEU A 60 -7.23 15.52 9.33
C LEU A 60 -7.08 17.05 9.39
N GLU A 61 -7.00 17.71 8.24
CA GLU A 61 -6.72 19.15 8.13
C GLU A 61 -7.97 20.01 8.35
N GLN A 62 -9.06 19.71 7.62
CA GLN A 62 -10.25 20.57 7.63
C GLN A 62 -11.18 20.27 8.79
N HIS A 63 -11.33 19.00 9.15
CA HIS A 63 -12.28 18.56 10.17
C HIS A 63 -11.63 18.22 11.51
N GLN A 64 -10.29 18.14 11.60
CA GLN A 64 -9.55 17.68 12.78
C GLN A 64 -10.09 16.35 13.34
N GLN A 65 -10.56 15.48 12.45
CA GLN A 65 -11.19 14.22 12.79
C GLN A 65 -10.21 13.05 12.58
N PRO A 66 -10.06 12.17 13.58
CA PRO A 66 -9.25 10.98 13.40
C PRO A 66 -9.82 10.05 12.33
N ILE A 67 -8.94 9.39 11.61
CA ILE A 67 -9.25 8.43 10.55
C ILE A 67 -9.04 6.99 11.02
N SER A 68 -9.85 6.09 10.50
CA SER A 68 -9.66 4.65 10.61
C SER A 68 -9.58 4.07 9.21
N ILE A 69 -8.39 3.62 8.82
CA ILE A 69 -8.13 3.02 7.52
C ILE A 69 -8.59 1.57 7.58
N VAL A 70 -9.60 1.23 6.79
CA VAL A 70 -10.20 -0.10 6.73
C VAL A 70 -9.73 -0.81 5.47
N PHE A 71 -9.17 -2.00 5.60
CA PHE A 71 -8.75 -2.83 4.46
C PHE A 71 -9.00 -4.31 4.75
N GLN A 72 -9.08 -5.10 3.69
CA GLN A 72 -9.29 -6.54 3.78
C GLN A 72 -7.95 -7.26 3.79
N ASN A 73 -7.84 -8.28 4.64
CA ASN A 73 -6.71 -9.21 4.62
C ASN A 73 -7.05 -10.48 3.83
N LYS A 74 -6.04 -11.06 3.18
CA LYS A 74 -6.19 -12.35 2.49
C LYS A 74 -6.58 -13.42 3.51
N LYS A 75 -7.69 -14.12 3.26
CA LYS A 75 -8.09 -15.30 4.05
C LYS A 75 -7.03 -16.39 3.94
N LYS A 76 -6.82 -17.14 5.02
CA LYS A 76 -5.99 -18.35 4.95
C LYS A 76 -6.70 -19.36 4.06
N LYS A 77 -5.94 -19.99 3.16
CA LYS A 77 -6.45 -20.98 2.20
C LYS A 77 -7.07 -22.15 2.99
N GLY A 78 -8.39 -22.31 2.90
CA GLY A 78 -9.17 -23.35 3.61
C GLY A 78 -10.33 -22.83 4.47
N ASP A 79 -10.40 -21.52 4.72
CA ASP A 79 -11.47 -20.91 5.53
C ASP A 79 -12.48 -20.15 4.64
N THR A 80 -13.45 -20.89 4.10
CA THR A 80 -14.47 -20.36 3.18
C THR A 80 -15.69 -19.80 3.94
N SER A 81 -15.84 -20.12 5.22
CA SER A 81 -17.02 -19.77 6.04
C SER A 81 -16.84 -18.51 6.89
N SER A 82 -15.62 -18.03 7.12
CA SER A 82 -15.42 -16.80 7.90
C SER A 82 -15.69 -15.54 7.07
N PRO A 83 -16.35 -14.51 7.64
CA PRO A 83 -16.56 -13.23 6.97
C PRO A 83 -15.20 -12.59 6.60
N ASP A 84 -15.18 -11.73 5.57
CA ASP A 84 -13.96 -11.02 5.19
C ASP A 84 -13.38 -10.29 6.40
N ILE A 85 -12.16 -10.67 6.79
CA ILE A 85 -11.49 -10.10 7.96
C ILE A 85 -11.02 -8.70 7.59
N HIS A 86 -11.84 -7.71 7.97
CA HIS A 86 -11.51 -6.31 7.83
C HIS A 86 -10.57 -5.91 8.96
N THR A 87 -9.40 -5.40 8.61
CA THR A 87 -8.43 -4.86 9.55
C THR A 87 -8.51 -3.35 9.52
N THR A 88 -8.46 -2.75 10.71
CA THR A 88 -8.50 -1.30 10.87
C THR A 88 -7.18 -0.77 11.42
N LEU A 89 -6.71 0.33 10.84
CA LEU A 89 -5.59 1.11 11.35
C LEU A 89 -6.08 2.50 11.71
N ASP A 90 -6.01 2.83 13.00
CA ASP A 90 -6.46 4.11 13.53
C ASP A 90 -5.32 5.13 13.53
N PHE A 91 -5.61 6.35 13.08
CA PHE A 91 -4.67 7.46 13.08
C PHE A 91 -5.40 8.82 13.21
N PRO A 92 -4.94 9.77 14.04
CA PRO A 92 -3.98 9.60 15.12
C PRO A 92 -4.53 8.68 16.22
N LEU A 93 -3.62 8.04 16.95
CA LEU A 93 -3.98 7.29 18.14
C LEU A 93 -4.17 8.26 19.30
N ASN A 94 -5.33 8.20 19.95
CA ASN A 94 -5.65 9.03 21.10
C ASN A 94 -5.65 8.19 22.38
N GLY A 95 -5.03 8.70 23.45
CA GLY A 95 -5.04 8.10 24.79
C GLY A 95 -3.68 7.60 25.28
N PRO A 96 -3.57 7.20 26.56
CA PRO A 96 -2.30 6.84 27.22
C PRO A 96 -1.65 5.53 26.73
N HIS A 97 -2.29 4.78 25.82
CA HIS A 97 -1.80 3.51 25.30
C HIS A 97 -0.95 3.63 24.01
N LEU A 98 -0.33 4.79 23.78
CA LEU A 98 0.51 5.06 22.59
C LEU A 98 1.64 4.03 22.43
N CYS A 99 2.31 3.65 23.53
CA CYS A 99 3.37 2.65 23.52
C CYS A 99 2.84 1.25 23.15
N THR A 100 1.66 0.88 23.64
CA THR A 100 1.04 -0.42 23.37
C THR A 100 0.58 -0.56 21.91
N HIS A 101 0.33 0.56 21.25
CA HIS A 101 -0.16 0.61 19.87
C HIS A 101 0.87 1.08 18.84
N GLN A 102 2.15 1.19 19.22
CA GLN A 102 3.25 1.58 18.33
C GLN A 102 3.31 0.71 17.06
N PHE A 103 3.00 -0.59 17.18
CA PHE A 103 2.90 -1.50 16.03
C PHE A 103 1.82 -1.09 15.03
N LYS A 104 0.67 -0.57 15.48
CA LYS A 104 -0.40 -0.10 14.60
C LYS A 104 0.02 1.17 13.85
N LEU A 105 0.67 2.12 14.53
CA LEU A 105 1.22 3.32 13.90
C LEU A 105 2.25 2.96 12.84
N LYS A 106 3.17 2.05 13.17
CA LYS A 106 4.20 1.59 12.23
C LYS A 106 3.58 0.97 10.98
N ARG A 107 2.54 0.13 11.14
CA ARG A 107 1.80 -0.45 10.02
C ARG A 107 1.11 0.62 9.17
N CYS A 108 0.53 1.64 9.80
CA CYS A 108 -0.06 2.79 9.11
C CYS A 108 0.99 3.57 8.31
N ALA A 109 2.15 3.84 8.91
CA ALA A 109 3.25 4.54 8.25
C ALA A 109 3.80 3.74 7.05
N ILE A 110 3.96 2.41 7.19
CA ILE A 110 4.35 1.52 6.08
C ILE A 110 3.33 1.61 4.93
N LEU A 111 2.04 1.51 5.23
CA LEU A 111 0.98 1.59 4.23
C LEU A 111 1.00 2.92 3.48
N LEU A 112 1.02 4.05 4.20
CA LEU A 112 1.05 5.39 3.59
C LEU A 112 2.31 5.61 2.76
N ASN A 113 3.47 5.13 3.22
CA ASN A 113 4.72 5.22 2.47
C ASN A 113 4.65 4.42 1.16
N LEU A 114 4.16 3.18 1.20
CA LEU A 114 4.01 2.36 0.00
C LEU A 114 2.99 2.94 -0.98
N LEU A 115 1.87 3.49 -0.50
CA LEU A 115 0.91 4.20 -1.35
C LEU A 115 1.55 5.40 -2.06
N LYS A 116 2.41 6.17 -1.37
CA LYS A 116 3.20 7.25 -1.96
C LYS A 116 4.15 6.73 -3.04
N VAL A 117 4.91 5.66 -2.76
CA VAL A 117 5.82 5.06 -3.74
C VAL A 117 5.07 4.61 -4.99
N VAL A 118 3.93 3.94 -4.83
CA VAL A 118 3.10 3.52 -5.97
C VAL A 118 2.60 4.74 -6.75
N MET A 119 2.12 5.78 -6.06
CA MET A 119 1.66 7.01 -6.70
C MET A 119 2.75 7.72 -7.53
N GLU A 120 4.01 7.66 -7.11
CA GLU A 120 5.14 8.29 -7.81
C GLU A 120 5.66 7.44 -8.98
N LYS A 121 5.77 6.12 -8.80
CA LYS A 121 6.44 5.22 -9.77
C LYS A 121 5.52 4.75 -10.89
N LEU A 122 4.24 4.59 -10.59
CA LEU A 122 3.25 4.08 -11.52
C LEU A 122 3.05 4.98 -12.77
N PRO A 123 2.95 6.33 -12.68
CA PRO A 123 2.85 7.19 -13.85
C PRO A 123 4.17 7.30 -14.65
N LEU A 124 5.32 7.08 -14.02
CA LEU A 124 6.62 7.13 -14.68
C LEU A 124 6.88 5.92 -15.59
N GLY A 125 6.09 4.85 -15.48
CA GLY A 125 6.33 3.60 -16.19
C GLY A 125 7.64 2.90 -15.82
N LYS A 126 8.35 3.37 -14.78
CA LYS A 126 9.64 2.82 -14.36
C LYS A 126 9.44 1.66 -13.42
N ASN A 127 10.04 0.52 -13.76
CA ASN A 127 10.11 -0.63 -12.87
C ASN A 127 11.02 -0.32 -11.68
N THR A 128 10.55 -0.62 -10.48
CA THR A 128 11.30 -0.52 -9.22
C THR A 128 11.35 -1.90 -8.58
N THR A 129 12.44 -2.27 -7.92
CA THR A 129 12.49 -3.57 -7.24
C THR A 129 12.04 -3.47 -5.79
N VAL A 130 11.61 -4.59 -5.21
CA VAL A 130 11.33 -4.70 -3.77
C VAL A 130 12.53 -4.25 -2.92
N ARG A 131 13.76 -4.51 -3.39
CA ARG A 131 14.99 -4.10 -2.71
C ARG A 131 15.15 -2.58 -2.71
N ASP A 132 14.90 -1.93 -3.84
CA ASP A 132 15.02 -0.47 -3.95
C ASP A 132 14.03 0.23 -3.00
N ILE A 133 12.80 -0.29 -2.90
CA ILE A 133 11.81 0.20 -1.94
C ILE A 133 12.28 -0.01 -0.50
N PHE A 134 12.80 -1.20 -0.18
CA PHE A 134 13.32 -1.48 1.15
C PHE A 134 14.46 -0.53 1.55
N TYR A 135 15.38 -0.24 0.63
CA TYR A 135 16.49 0.68 0.88
C TYR A 135 16.07 2.15 0.97
N SER A 136 14.89 2.54 0.45
CA SER A 136 14.37 3.90 0.61
C SER A 136 14.13 4.29 2.08
N ASN A 137 13.74 3.33 2.93
CA ASN A 137 13.56 3.57 4.36
C ASN A 137 13.70 2.26 5.16
N VAL A 138 14.95 1.85 5.39
CA VAL A 138 15.27 0.59 6.08
C VAL A 138 14.73 0.57 7.51
N GLU A 139 14.70 1.71 8.21
CA GLU A 139 14.22 1.82 9.59
C GLU A 139 12.71 1.60 9.69
N LEU A 140 11.94 2.13 8.75
CA LEU A 140 10.50 1.93 8.71
C LEU A 140 10.15 0.47 8.44
N PHE A 141 10.80 -0.14 7.43
CA PHE A 141 10.46 -1.49 7.00
C PHE A 141 11.08 -2.57 7.88
N GLN A 142 12.30 -2.40 8.39
CA GLN A 142 13.12 -3.35 9.16
C GLN A 142 13.47 -4.67 8.43
N ARG A 143 12.51 -5.26 7.71
CA ARG A 143 12.66 -6.52 6.97
C ARG A 143 12.03 -6.36 5.59
N GLN A 144 12.69 -6.88 4.54
CA GLN A 144 12.15 -6.90 3.18
C GLN A 144 10.80 -7.62 3.09
N ALA A 145 10.59 -8.65 3.91
CA ALA A 145 9.32 -9.37 4.01
C ALA A 145 8.14 -8.44 4.34
N ASN A 146 8.36 -7.35 5.10
CA ASN A 146 7.30 -6.39 5.40
C ASN A 146 6.88 -5.63 4.14
N VAL A 147 7.83 -5.22 3.31
CA VAL A 147 7.52 -4.56 2.02
C VAL A 147 6.65 -5.48 1.17
N VAL A 148 7.06 -6.74 1.01
CA VAL A 148 6.32 -7.74 0.22
C VAL A 148 4.92 -7.95 0.79
N GLN A 149 4.79 -8.15 2.10
CA GLN A 149 3.50 -8.37 2.77
C GLN A 149 2.54 -7.19 2.55
N TRP A 150 3.01 -5.97 2.74
CA TRP A 150 2.17 -4.78 2.61
C TRP A 150 1.84 -4.45 1.15
N LEU A 151 2.75 -4.71 0.20
CA LEU A 151 2.43 -4.66 -1.22
C LEU A 151 1.35 -5.68 -1.60
N ASP A 152 1.39 -6.88 -1.02
CA ASP A 152 0.36 -7.89 -1.20
C ASP A 152 -1.01 -7.47 -0.67
N VAL A 153 -1.05 -6.77 0.48
CA VAL A 153 -2.27 -6.18 1.04
C VAL A 153 -2.83 -5.13 0.08
N ILE A 154 -2.01 -4.19 -0.38
CA ILE A 154 -2.40 -3.16 -1.35
C ILE A 154 -2.96 -3.84 -2.62
N ARG A 155 -2.22 -4.80 -3.17
CA ARG A 155 -2.61 -5.50 -4.40
C ARG A 155 -3.96 -6.22 -4.26
N PHE A 156 -4.18 -6.86 -3.13
CA PHE A 156 -5.44 -7.56 -2.83
C PHE A 156 -6.62 -6.59 -2.75
N ASN A 157 -6.43 -5.47 -2.05
CA ASN A 157 -7.47 -4.46 -1.83
C ASN A 157 -7.86 -3.70 -3.12
N PHE A 158 -6.90 -3.52 -4.04
CA PHE A 158 -7.16 -3.00 -5.39
C PHE A 158 -7.60 -4.08 -6.41
N LYS A 159 -7.82 -5.33 -5.97
CA LYS A 159 -8.24 -6.46 -6.83
C LYS A 159 -7.32 -6.69 -8.04
N LEU A 160 -6.02 -6.44 -7.86
CA LEU A 160 -5.03 -6.59 -8.93
C LEU A 160 -4.56 -8.04 -9.06
N SER A 161 -4.48 -8.52 -10.30
CA SER A 161 -3.98 -9.86 -10.62
C SER A 161 -2.55 -10.07 -10.08
N PRO A 162 -2.17 -11.29 -9.68
CA PRO A 162 -0.75 -11.66 -9.46
C PRO A 162 0.17 -11.29 -10.59
N ARG A 163 -0.39 -11.29 -11.79
CA ARG A 163 0.15 -10.82 -13.06
C ARG A 163 0.69 -9.38 -13.02
N LYS A 164 -0.15 -8.51 -12.48
CA LYS A 164 -0.01 -7.05 -12.58
C LYS A 164 0.85 -6.57 -11.42
N SER A 165 2.13 -6.32 -11.72
CA SER A 165 3.01 -5.59 -10.81
C SER A 165 2.61 -4.12 -10.81
N LEU A 166 2.65 -3.47 -9.65
CA LEU A 166 2.47 -2.01 -9.51
C LEU A 166 3.71 -1.26 -10.06
N ASN A 167 4.26 -1.73 -11.18
CA ASN A 167 5.64 -1.51 -11.62
C ASN A 167 6.69 -1.90 -10.55
N ILE A 168 6.33 -2.81 -9.65
CA ILE A 168 7.20 -3.31 -8.59
C ILE A 168 7.51 -4.78 -8.83
N ILE A 169 8.77 -5.09 -9.12
CA ILE A 169 9.21 -6.41 -9.56
C ILE A 169 10.09 -7.04 -8.47
N PRO A 170 9.94 -8.34 -8.15
CA PRO A 170 10.91 -9.02 -7.30
C PRO A 170 12.28 -9.01 -8.01
N ALA A 171 13.32 -8.58 -7.31
CA ALA A 171 14.66 -8.65 -7.85
C ALA A 171 15.10 -10.12 -7.91
N GLN A 172 15.04 -10.72 -9.09
CA GLN A 172 15.53 -12.07 -9.28
C GLN A 172 17.05 -12.04 -9.45
N LYS A 173 17.75 -12.88 -8.67
CA LYS A 173 19.17 -13.14 -8.90
C LYS A 173 19.25 -14.35 -9.82
N GLY A 174 19.95 -14.21 -10.94
CA GLY A 174 20.25 -15.30 -11.85
C GLY A 174 21.59 -15.02 -12.51
N LEU A 175 22.48 -15.99 -12.47
CA LEU A 175 23.66 -15.98 -13.33
C LEU A 175 23.22 -16.60 -14.66
N VAL A 176 23.41 -15.87 -15.75
CA VAL A 176 23.14 -16.40 -17.09
C VAL A 176 24.48 -16.52 -17.80
N TYR A 177 24.92 -17.75 -18.04
CA TYR A 177 26.01 -18.04 -18.96
C TYR A 177 25.41 -18.48 -20.28
N SER A 178 25.81 -17.83 -21.37
CA SER A 178 25.45 -18.25 -22.71
C SER A 178 26.70 -18.15 -23.59
N PRO A 179 27.07 -19.23 -24.31
CA PRO A 179 28.12 -19.16 -25.33
C PRO A 179 27.66 -18.38 -26.58
N PHE A 180 26.38 -18.01 -26.66
CA PHE A 180 25.76 -17.23 -27.74
C PHE A 180 25.30 -15.85 -27.25
N PRO A 181 25.23 -14.84 -28.14
CA PRO A 181 24.69 -13.53 -27.78
C PRO A 181 23.23 -13.66 -27.30
N ILE A 182 22.91 -12.96 -26.20
CA ILE A 182 21.57 -12.89 -25.65
C ILE A 182 20.96 -11.56 -26.08
N ASP A 183 19.94 -11.63 -26.94
CA ASP A 183 19.13 -10.47 -27.29
C ASP A 183 17.89 -10.41 -26.38
N ILE A 184 17.78 -9.36 -25.58
CA ILE A 184 16.64 -9.13 -24.69
C ILE A 184 15.70 -8.12 -25.36
N TYR A 185 14.51 -8.59 -25.70
CA TYR A 185 13.44 -7.76 -26.25
C TYR A 185 12.44 -7.44 -25.14
N ASP A 186 12.45 -6.20 -24.65
CA ASP A 186 11.40 -5.70 -23.77
C ASP A 186 10.14 -5.45 -24.59
N ASN A 187 9.20 -6.41 -24.60
CA ASN A 187 7.91 -6.32 -25.33
C ASN A 187 6.93 -5.30 -24.73
N ILE A 188 7.39 -4.16 -24.20
CA ILE A 188 6.48 -3.16 -23.61
C ILE A 188 5.96 -2.16 -24.64
N LEU A 189 6.63 -1.91 -25.77
CA LEU A 189 6.07 -1.14 -26.88
C LEU A 189 6.74 -1.50 -28.22
N THR A 190 6.07 -2.26 -29.08
CA THR A 190 6.12 -2.12 -30.55
C THR A 190 5.09 -3.04 -31.21
N CYS A 191 3.81 -2.67 -31.13
CA CYS A 191 2.97 -2.76 -32.33
C CYS A 191 3.04 -1.37 -32.94
N GLU A 192 4.10 -1.14 -33.73
CA GLU A 192 4.12 -0.29 -34.93
C GLU A 192 5.57 0.07 -35.29
N MET A 193 5.89 -0.21 -36.56
CA MET A 193 6.92 0.42 -37.38
C MET A 193 8.40 0.03 -37.11
N ASN A 194 8.87 -0.88 -37.95
CA ASN A 194 10.09 -0.75 -38.75
C ASN A 194 10.96 0.50 -38.43
N GLN A 195 12.15 0.30 -37.85
CA GLN A 195 13.47 0.71 -38.38
C GLN A 195 14.54 0.79 -37.29
N ARG A 196 15.52 -0.12 -37.39
CA ARG A 196 16.97 0.13 -37.26
C ARG A 196 17.42 1.08 -36.14
N CYS A 197 17.70 0.59 -34.93
CA CYS A 197 18.44 1.36 -33.92
C CYS A 197 19.47 0.54 -33.12
N LYS A 198 20.74 0.78 -33.49
CA LYS A 198 22.03 0.64 -32.81
C LYS A 198 22.09 -0.15 -31.49
N SER A 199 22.80 -1.27 -31.53
CA SER A 199 23.30 -2.02 -30.38
C SER A 199 24.23 -1.14 -29.53
N LYS A 200 23.90 -0.99 -28.24
CA LYS A 200 24.88 -0.57 -27.23
C LYS A 200 25.50 -1.81 -26.62
N GLN A 201 26.75 -2.06 -26.98
CA GLN A 201 27.54 -3.18 -26.50
C GLN A 201 28.03 -2.85 -25.08
N PHE A 202 27.49 -3.53 -24.07
CA PHE A 202 28.06 -3.50 -22.72
C PHE A 202 29.15 -4.57 -22.64
N SER A 203 30.40 -4.15 -22.70
CA SER A 203 31.56 -5.01 -22.43
C SER A 203 31.77 -5.15 -20.93
N LEU A 204 31.45 -6.31 -20.36
CA LEU A 204 31.96 -6.72 -19.06
C LEU A 204 33.33 -7.38 -19.28
N VAL A 205 34.38 -6.69 -18.82
CA VAL A 205 35.75 -7.20 -18.80
C VAL A 205 35.84 -8.23 -17.67
N SER A 206 36.22 -9.47 -18.00
CA SER A 206 36.58 -10.49 -17.00
C SER A 206 37.93 -10.15 -16.37
N PRO A 207 38.11 -10.28 -15.04
CA PRO A 207 39.42 -10.24 -14.42
C PRO A 207 40.15 -11.58 -14.67
N VAL A 208 41.45 -11.47 -14.95
CA VAL A 208 42.43 -12.57 -15.01
C VAL A 208 42.71 -13.09 -13.60
#